data_AF-A0A4Y8YQL2-F1
#
_entry.id   AF-A0A4Y8YQL2-F1
#
_cell.length_a   1.000
_cell.length_b   1.000
_cell.length_c   1.000
_cell.angle_alpha   90.00
_cell.angle_beta   90.00
_cell.angle_gamma   90.00
#
_symmetry.space_group_name_H-M   'P 1'
#
loop_
_entity.id
_entity.type
_entity.pdbx_description
1 polymer ?
#
loop_
_entity_poly.entity_id
_entity_poly.type
_entity_poly.pdbx_seq_one_letter_code
_entity_poly.pdbx_strand_id
1 'polypeptide(L)'
;MARFPTLGPGDKVRDKHLPDRLTADQLDERVGTVGDSRYVPFERLAKNPDLLISGAITRNANQAVTSAAVVWPDGTPGTFTAETLSTAFPGAVDGYRITYGSPATKTYTQPTITRNAAGAATAVPAIVVS
;
A
#
# COMPACT_ATOMS: atom_id res chain seq x y z
N MET A 1 45.95 45.01 -44.52
CA MET A 1 46.00 43.55 -44.32
C MET A 1 46.11 43.26 -42.83
N ALA A 2 44.99 43.05 -42.14
CA ALA A 2 44.97 42.77 -40.71
C ALA A 2 44.90 41.25 -40.48
N ARG A 3 45.77 40.76 -39.59
CA ARG A 3 46.06 39.34 -39.33
C ARG A 3 44.94 38.69 -38.51
N PHE A 4 44.55 37.46 -38.87
CA PHE A 4 43.66 36.62 -38.07
C PHE A 4 44.31 36.26 -36.73
N PRO A 5 43.63 36.41 -35.58
CA PRO A 5 44.17 35.96 -34.30
C PRO A 5 44.12 34.44 -34.19
N THR A 6 45.26 33.84 -33.86
CA THR A 6 45.42 32.44 -33.46
C THR A 6 44.59 32.14 -32.22
N LEU A 7 43.69 31.15 -32.31
CA LEU A 7 42.98 30.57 -31.17
C LEU A 7 43.97 29.87 -30.23
N GLY A 8 43.99 30.30 -28.97
CA GLY A 8 44.69 29.60 -27.90
C GLY A 8 43.93 28.34 -27.44
N PRO A 9 44.61 27.41 -26.75
CA PRO A 9 43.98 26.22 -26.18
C PRO A 9 43.05 26.65 -25.04
N GLY A 10 41.79 26.86 -25.38
CA GLY A 10 40.76 27.39 -24.50
C GLY A 10 39.53 27.85 -25.27
N ASP A 11 39.34 27.33 -26.49
CA ASP A 11 38.17 27.59 -27.31
C ASP A 11 36.95 26.99 -26.59
N LYS A 12 36.29 27.81 -25.77
CA LYS A 12 35.07 27.45 -25.04
C LYS A 12 33.93 27.39 -26.05
N VAL A 13 33.92 26.30 -26.81
CA VAL A 13 32.76 25.86 -27.58
C VAL A 13 31.67 25.50 -26.59
N ARG A 14 30.95 26.50 -26.11
CA ARG A 14 29.58 26.40 -25.60
C ARG A 14 29.33 25.09 -24.84
N ASP A 15 29.95 24.96 -23.67
CA ASP A 15 29.44 24.06 -22.62
C ASP A 15 28.12 24.67 -22.14
N LYS A 16 27.10 24.49 -22.96
CA LYS A 16 25.71 24.42 -22.54
C LYS A 16 25.77 23.51 -21.33
N HIS A 17 25.45 24.07 -20.17
CA HIS A 17 25.31 23.39 -18.89
C HIS A 17 24.35 22.20 -19.06
N LEU A 18 24.87 21.12 -19.62
CA LEU A 18 24.35 19.78 -19.58
C LEU A 18 24.69 19.36 -18.15
N PRO A 19 23.71 19.19 -17.26
CA PRO A 19 24.01 18.71 -15.92
C PRO A 19 24.71 17.36 -16.06
N ASP A 20 25.97 17.31 -15.64
CA ASP A 20 26.95 16.26 -15.93
C ASP A 20 26.72 15.02 -15.04
N ARG A 21 25.49 14.49 -15.11
CA ARG A 21 24.83 13.51 -14.21
C ARG A 21 23.96 14.20 -13.16
N LEU A 22 22.75 13.67 -13.01
CA LEU A 22 21.86 13.99 -11.90
C LEU A 22 22.61 13.76 -10.59
N THR A 23 22.57 14.71 -9.67
CA THR A 23 23.14 14.52 -8.34
C THR A 23 22.44 13.36 -7.63
N ALA A 24 23.11 12.74 -6.66
CA ALA A 24 22.48 11.68 -5.85
C ALA A 24 21.18 12.18 -5.19
N ASP A 25 21.12 13.43 -4.77
CA ASP A 25 19.91 14.08 -4.25
C ASP A 25 18.80 14.17 -5.31
N GLN A 26 19.13 14.52 -6.55
CA GLN A 26 18.14 14.54 -7.64
C GLN A 26 17.70 13.13 -8.05
N LEU A 27 18.55 12.12 -7.88
CA LEU A 27 18.18 10.72 -8.04
C LEU A 27 17.26 10.25 -6.91
N ASP A 28 17.51 10.67 -5.67
CA ASP A 28 16.70 10.36 -4.50
C ASP A 28 15.31 11.03 -4.57
N GLU A 29 15.24 12.31 -4.96
CA GLU A 29 13.97 13.02 -5.22
C GLU A 29 13.17 12.35 -6.36
N ARG A 30 13.85 11.88 -7.41
CA ARG A 30 13.20 11.14 -8.50
C ARG A 30 12.75 9.75 -8.06
N VAL A 31 13.47 9.09 -7.16
CA VAL A 31 13.07 7.81 -6.56
C VAL A 31 11.90 7.99 -5.58
N GLY A 32 11.83 9.10 -4.85
CA GLY A 32 10.70 9.45 -3.98
C GLY A 32 9.39 9.68 -4.73
N THR A 33 9.45 9.99 -6.03
CA THR A 33 8.28 10.31 -6.87
C THR A 33 7.85 9.15 -7.79
N VAL A 34 8.74 8.20 -8.07
CA VAL A 34 8.38 6.94 -8.76
C VAL A 34 7.98 5.95 -7.68
N GLY A 35 6.70 5.99 -7.29
CA GLY A 35 6.13 5.15 -6.23
C GLY A 35 6.76 3.75 -6.21
N ASP A 36 7.46 3.46 -5.11
CA ASP A 36 8.19 2.22 -4.94
C ASP A 36 7.23 1.07 -5.27
N SER A 37 7.60 0.23 -6.24
CA SER A 37 6.79 -0.94 -6.58
C SER A 37 6.71 -1.92 -5.40
N ARG A 38 7.52 -1.70 -4.34
CA ARG A 38 7.47 -2.35 -3.03
C ARG A 38 6.49 -1.68 -2.05
N TYR A 39 5.99 -0.48 -2.32
CA TYR A 39 4.95 0.18 -1.54
C TYR A 39 3.57 -0.35 -1.97
N VAL A 40 3.22 -1.54 -1.51
CA VAL A 40 1.82 -1.98 -1.52
C VAL A 40 1.09 -1.05 -0.53
N PRO A 41 0.13 -0.21 -0.96
CA PRO A 41 -0.55 0.66 -0.01
C PRO A 41 -1.26 -0.20 1.04
N PHE A 42 -1.16 0.18 2.31
CA PHE A 42 -1.73 -0.58 3.43
C PHE A 42 -3.23 -0.86 3.26
N GLU A 43 -3.97 0.00 2.56
CA GLU A 43 -5.36 -0.26 2.15
C GLU A 43 -5.52 -1.52 1.28
N ARG A 44 -4.57 -1.77 0.36
CA ARG A 44 -4.58 -2.95 -0.52
C ARG A 44 -4.23 -4.22 0.25
N LEU A 45 -3.37 -4.13 1.26
CA LEU A 45 -3.11 -5.24 2.19
C LEU A 45 -4.32 -5.50 3.08
N ALA A 46 -4.95 -4.44 3.61
CA ALA A 46 -6.15 -4.55 4.42
C ALA A 46 -7.31 -5.22 3.66
N LYS A 47 -7.41 -5.02 2.34
CA LYS A 47 -8.39 -5.71 1.48
C LYS A 47 -8.21 -7.23 1.43
N ASN A 48 -6.99 -7.71 1.69
CA ASN A 48 -6.61 -9.13 1.71
C ASN A 48 -6.02 -9.49 3.09
N PRO A 49 -6.84 -9.55 4.15
CA PRO A 49 -6.38 -9.70 5.54
C PRO A 49 -5.54 -10.95 5.79
N ASP A 50 -5.70 -12.00 4.98
CA ASP A 50 -4.95 -13.25 5.08
C ASP A 50 -3.43 -13.03 4.96
N LEU A 51 -2.99 -11.98 4.24
CA LEU A 51 -1.59 -11.59 4.12
C LEU A 51 -1.02 -10.93 5.39
N LEU A 52 -1.90 -10.50 6.29
CA LEU A 52 -1.57 -9.73 7.49
C LEU A 52 -1.78 -10.52 8.77
N ILE A 53 -2.68 -11.52 8.75
CA ILE A 53 -3.00 -12.33 9.93
C ILE A 53 -1.75 -13.11 10.37
N SER A 54 -1.49 -13.05 11.66
CA SER A 54 -0.41 -13.80 12.30
C SER A 54 -0.92 -14.46 13.58
N GLY A 55 -0.41 -15.65 13.87
CA GLY A 55 -0.80 -16.39 15.08
C GLY A 55 -2.21 -16.98 15.03
N ALA A 56 -2.88 -16.97 16.18
CA ALA A 56 -4.16 -17.67 16.37
C ALA A 56 -5.34 -16.89 15.79
N ILE A 57 -6.27 -17.63 15.18
CA ILE A 57 -7.51 -17.10 14.62
C ILE A 57 -8.68 -17.59 15.49
N THR A 58 -9.49 -16.64 15.99
CA THR A 58 -10.72 -16.97 16.71
C THR A 58 -11.85 -17.12 15.71
N ARG A 59 -12.64 -18.19 15.84
CA ARG A 59 -13.77 -18.51 14.97
C ARG A 59 -15.03 -18.75 15.79
N ASN A 60 -16.19 -18.48 15.19
CA ASN A 60 -17.49 -18.83 15.78
C ASN A 60 -17.86 -20.31 15.47
N ALA A 61 -19.04 -20.74 15.95
CA ALA A 61 -19.55 -22.11 15.71
C ALA A 61 -19.77 -22.46 14.23
N ASN A 62 -19.97 -21.45 13.37
CA ASN A 62 -20.07 -21.61 11.93
C ASN A 62 -18.69 -21.56 11.23
N GLN A 63 -17.60 -21.64 12.00
CA GLN A 63 -16.22 -21.54 11.54
C GLN A 63 -15.82 -20.19 10.91
N ALA A 64 -16.66 -19.14 11.05
CA ALA A 64 -16.36 -17.81 10.54
C ALA A 64 -15.34 -17.12 11.45
N VAL A 65 -14.34 -16.45 10.86
CA VAL A 65 -13.33 -15.71 11.62
C VAL A 65 -13.98 -14.50 12.28
N THR A 66 -13.85 -14.39 13.60
CA THR A 66 -14.38 -13.25 14.37
C THR A 66 -13.28 -12.26 14.76
N SER A 67 -12.09 -12.77 15.09
CA SER A 67 -10.93 -11.94 15.40
C SER A 67 -9.62 -12.68 15.14
N ALA A 68 -8.57 -11.92 14.81
CA ALA A 68 -7.22 -12.44 14.66
C ALA A 68 -6.19 -11.34 14.92
N ALA A 69 -4.99 -11.73 15.38
CA ALA A 69 -3.87 -10.81 15.45
C ALA A 69 -3.33 -10.54 14.03
N VAL A 70 -2.86 -9.31 13.81
CA VAL A 70 -2.34 -8.83 12.53
C VAL A 70 -0.95 -8.25 12.75
N VAL A 71 -0.03 -8.49 11.81
CA VAL A 71 1.27 -7.81 11.73
C VAL A 71 1.40 -7.18 10.35
N TRP A 72 1.61 -5.88 10.34
CA TRP A 72 1.84 -5.11 9.12
C TRP A 72 3.28 -5.33 8.60
N PRO A 73 3.56 -5.06 7.31
CA PRO A 73 4.89 -5.32 6.73
C PRO A 73 6.04 -4.57 7.41
N ASP A 74 5.75 -3.46 8.08
CA ASP A 74 6.70 -2.68 8.88
C ASP A 74 6.89 -3.23 10.31
N GLY A 75 6.26 -4.35 10.63
CA GLY A 75 6.26 -4.97 11.96
C GLY A 75 5.24 -4.38 12.93
N THR A 76 4.48 -3.36 12.52
CA THR A 76 3.47 -2.75 13.38
C THR A 76 2.39 -3.77 13.71
N PRO A 77 1.99 -3.94 14.98
CA PRO A 77 0.90 -4.83 15.34
C PRO A 77 -0.46 -4.24 14.98
N GLY A 78 -1.45 -5.10 14.83
CA GLY A 78 -2.84 -4.76 14.58
C GLY A 78 -3.79 -5.89 14.96
N THR A 79 -5.08 -5.65 14.77
CA THR A 79 -6.13 -6.64 15.06
C THR A 79 -7.16 -6.64 13.94
N PHE A 80 -7.42 -7.81 13.38
CA PHE A 80 -8.59 -8.06 12.54
C PHE A 80 -9.81 -8.32 13.42
N THR A 81 -10.95 -7.70 13.10
CA THR A 81 -12.25 -7.95 13.72
C THR A 81 -13.32 -8.04 12.65
N ALA A 82 -14.10 -9.11 12.64
CA ALA A 82 -15.27 -9.21 11.77
C ALA A 82 -16.40 -8.32 12.30
N GLU A 83 -17.01 -7.56 11.40
CA GLU A 83 -18.14 -6.67 11.69
C GLU A 83 -19.45 -7.30 11.18
N THR A 84 -19.42 -7.90 9.99
CA THR A 84 -20.57 -8.54 9.36
C THR A 84 -20.22 -9.98 9.00
N LEU A 85 -20.85 -10.94 9.68
CA LEU A 85 -20.75 -12.35 9.34
C LEU A 85 -21.83 -12.72 8.33
N SER A 86 -21.47 -13.53 7.33
CA SER A 86 -22.44 -13.94 6.32
C SER A 86 -23.43 -14.95 6.89
N THR A 87 -24.72 -14.67 6.74
CA THR A 87 -25.79 -15.61 7.11
C THR A 87 -26.12 -16.58 5.97
N ALA A 88 -25.99 -16.14 4.73
CA ALA A 88 -26.22 -16.95 3.54
C ALA A 88 -25.07 -17.95 3.28
N PHE A 89 -23.85 -17.60 3.71
CA PHE A 89 -22.66 -18.44 3.53
C PHE A 89 -21.96 -18.64 4.88
N PRO A 90 -22.40 -19.62 5.69
CA PRO A 90 -21.78 -19.91 6.99
C PRO A 90 -20.26 -20.09 6.85
N GLY A 91 -19.50 -19.41 7.70
CA GLY A 91 -18.04 -19.41 7.65
C GLY A 91 -17.43 -18.21 6.92
N ALA A 92 -18.22 -17.47 6.15
CA ALA A 92 -17.77 -16.26 5.46
C ALA A 92 -17.96 -14.99 6.29
N VAL A 93 -17.12 -14.00 6.00
CA VAL A 93 -17.19 -12.64 6.53
C VAL A 93 -17.52 -11.71 5.37
N ASP A 94 -18.56 -10.89 5.53
CA ASP A 94 -19.00 -9.91 4.54
C ASP A 94 -18.51 -8.49 4.89
N GLY A 95 -18.09 -8.23 6.13
CA GLY A 95 -17.53 -6.94 6.52
C GLY A 95 -16.60 -7.07 7.72
N TYR A 96 -15.57 -6.25 7.79
CA TYR A 96 -14.55 -6.32 8.83
C TYR A 96 -13.78 -5.01 8.99
N ARG A 97 -13.04 -4.89 10.08
CA ARG A 97 -12.04 -3.84 10.29
C ARG A 97 -10.69 -4.41 10.72
N ILE A 98 -9.63 -3.69 10.40
CA ILE A 98 -8.25 -4.00 10.78
C ILE A 98 -7.59 -2.74 11.36
N THR A 99 -7.03 -2.84 12.55
CA THR A 99 -6.29 -1.74 13.16
C THR A 99 -4.82 -1.75 12.74
N TYR A 100 -4.21 -0.57 12.73
CA TYR A 100 -2.76 -0.38 12.62
C TYR A 100 -2.27 0.34 13.88
N GLY A 101 -1.36 -0.28 14.60
CA GLY A 101 -0.83 0.19 15.87
C GLY A 101 -1.51 -0.45 17.08
N SER A 102 -0.80 -0.40 18.22
CA SER A 102 -1.31 -0.75 19.54
C SER A 102 -0.76 0.25 20.56
N PRO A 103 -1.51 1.32 20.91
CA PRO A 103 -2.90 1.61 20.53
C PRO A 103 -3.06 1.92 19.04
N ALA A 104 -4.27 1.68 18.50
CA ALA A 104 -4.57 1.88 17.09
C ALA A 104 -4.44 3.37 16.70
N THR A 105 -3.63 3.66 15.69
CA THR A 105 -3.48 4.99 15.10
C THR A 105 -4.24 5.14 13.79
N LYS A 106 -4.57 4.03 13.14
CA LYS A 106 -5.45 3.97 11.97
C LYS A 106 -6.34 2.73 12.04
N THR A 107 -7.52 2.83 11.43
CA THR A 107 -8.42 1.70 11.23
C THR A 107 -8.84 1.61 9.77
N TYR A 108 -8.65 0.43 9.18
CA TYR A 108 -9.06 0.09 7.82
C TYR A 108 -10.34 -0.73 7.90
N THR A 109 -11.43 -0.20 7.35
CA THR A 109 -12.75 -0.86 7.39
C THR A 109 -13.15 -1.28 5.99
N GLN A 110 -13.47 -2.56 5.82
CA GLN A 110 -14.18 -3.09 4.67
C GLN A 110 -15.68 -3.03 4.97
N PRO A 111 -16.43 -2.11 4.33
CA PRO A 111 -17.89 -2.10 4.44
C PRO A 111 -18.48 -3.39 3.83
N THR A 112 -19.72 -3.68 4.20
CA THR A 112 -20.42 -4.92 3.82
C THR A 112 -20.34 -5.21 2.32
N ILE A 113 -19.82 -6.39 2.00
CA ILE A 113 -19.74 -6.99 0.69
C ILE A 113 -21.08 -7.65 0.38
N THR A 114 -21.63 -7.35 -0.79
CA THR A 114 -22.85 -8.02 -1.27
C THR A 114 -22.45 -9.21 -2.14
N ARG A 115 -23.13 -10.34 -1.97
CA ARG A 115 -22.94 -11.57 -2.75
C ARG A 115 -24.22 -11.99 -3.47
N ASN A 116 -24.08 -12.68 -4.59
CA ASN A 116 -25.20 -13.37 -5.23
C ASN A 116 -25.50 -14.72 -4.54
N ALA A 117 -26.55 -15.41 -5.00
CA ALA A 117 -26.97 -16.69 -4.44
C ALA A 117 -25.91 -17.81 -4.56
N ALA A 118 -24.95 -17.68 -5.49
CA ALA A 118 -23.84 -18.62 -5.64
C ALA A 118 -22.62 -18.26 -4.77
N GLY A 119 -22.68 -17.18 -3.99
CA GLY A 119 -21.61 -16.75 -3.07
C GLY A 119 -20.57 -15.82 -3.71
N ALA A 120 -20.68 -15.53 -5.00
CA ALA A 120 -19.79 -14.59 -5.67
C ALA A 120 -20.12 -13.15 -5.25
N ALA A 121 -19.09 -12.36 -4.94
CA ALA A 121 -19.26 -10.95 -4.62
C ALA A 121 -19.80 -10.19 -5.85
N THR A 122 -20.87 -9.43 -5.66
CA THR A 122 -21.47 -8.54 -6.66
C THR A 122 -21.18 -7.07 -6.39
N ALA A 123 -20.89 -6.72 -5.13
CA ALA A 123 -20.42 -5.39 -4.75
C ALA A 123 -19.39 -5.49 -3.63
N VAL A 124 -18.24 -4.85 -3.82
CA VAL A 124 -17.19 -4.73 -2.80
C VAL A 124 -16.92 -3.24 -2.64
N PRO A 125 -17.49 -2.59 -1.61
CA PRO A 125 -17.22 -1.18 -1.34
C PRO A 125 -15.73 -0.93 -1.11
N ALA A 126 -15.27 0.30 -1.38
CA ALA A 126 -13.91 0.70 -1.10
C ALA A 126 -13.61 0.61 0.41
N ILE A 127 -12.37 0.27 0.75
CA ILE A 127 -11.88 0.34 2.14
C ILE A 127 -11.96 1.80 2.59
N VAL A 128 -12.49 2.03 3.79
CA VAL A 128 -12.51 3.33 4.45
C VAL A 128 -11.41 3.35 5.51
N VAL A 129 -10.62 4.43 5.55
CA VAL A 129 -9.56 4.63 6.54
C VAL A 129 -9.95 5.77 7.47
N SER A 130 -9.82 5.55 8.77
CA SER A 130 -10.06 6.53 9.84
C SER A 130 -8.88 6.60 10.79
#